data_AF-A0A428P2N6-F1
#
_entry.id   AF-A0A428P2N6-F1
#
_cell.length_a   1.000
_cell.length_b   1.000
_cell.length_c   1.000
_cell.angle_alpha   90.00
_cell.angle_beta   90.00
_cell.angle_gamma   90.00
#
_symmetry.space_group_name_H-M   'P 1'
#
loop_
_entity.id
_entity.type
_entity.pdbx_description
1 polymer ?
#
loop_
_entity_poly.entity_id
_entity_poly.type
_entity_poly.pdbx_seq_one_letter_code
_entity_poly.pdbx_strand_id
1 'polypeptide(L)'
;MAPSDDNSTRSSPWTVLFPHQNDTSALRAIVVPSWVNSPNVRGTMDILQSCLLTLVACIYTALHLNVPEKTAWYQILWPKTQWVALTLFAPEIVLYMAADQLQRAWTLRRKLRDLQSRSDTVDKYFNFDLKYAFFVVMRGVHIDVEEILSLPDLNPNAYHHFANMPSPQTVYINPSGLIHLAKQGHWLYISRKRIDDKSKADYIQKALVLIQILWMVTQCITRYVNDLPLTLLEIHTVVHVICAVFLYACWFQKPLNVQEPEVANPKNFLGEVARMVQQQFYSSWSNELAIFPPWSAERPIPPLRLASDRASMLWYSPERSSAMRQGDIMLSGLALHTSNRELEVTAPFIQRWDAIFREYPYEDCEVLARGADPKFDAPHMEDELELMEQGKTDCQALYLSRLMEFEKPTDRRELPFSHGERNLEVNFHVAIIGLALILPACYGDVHLAAWKWTFPSHFEGLFWKICCLFIVCASPVMFIIDIAFMGLVELIHYQPVTNDLDDKEDAEDGSPKKKSEWDYWDIGFFALTSFNIPVLVMYVIARVYIVLESFLSLRCVPLGVFFSPAWLQMFPHLWCFGYHSVASR
;
A
#
# COMPACT_ATOMS: atom_id res chain seq x y z
N MET A 1 85.92 14.36 0.55
CA MET A 1 85.70 14.51 -0.91
C MET A 1 84.53 13.60 -1.28
N ALA A 2 83.36 14.21 -1.48
CA ALA A 2 82.19 13.58 -2.10
C ALA A 2 82.44 13.36 -3.61
N PRO A 3 81.68 12.48 -4.28
CA PRO A 3 80.38 12.89 -4.85
C PRO A 3 79.34 11.74 -4.79
N SER A 4 78.04 11.86 -5.03
CA SER A 4 77.06 12.95 -5.06
C SER A 4 75.71 12.23 -5.14
N ASP A 5 74.84 12.45 -4.17
CA ASP A 5 73.46 11.93 -4.16
C ASP A 5 72.67 12.59 -5.30
N ASP A 6 72.29 11.81 -6.32
CA ASP A 6 71.33 12.26 -7.33
C ASP A 6 69.94 11.73 -7.00
N ASN A 7 69.29 12.51 -6.14
CA ASN A 7 67.93 12.33 -5.62
C ASN A 7 66.90 12.84 -6.64
N SER A 8 66.77 12.16 -7.79
CA SER A 8 65.88 12.58 -8.88
C SER A 8 64.78 11.57 -9.27
N THR A 9 64.43 10.62 -8.40
CA THR A 9 63.21 9.79 -8.54
C THR A 9 62.08 10.28 -7.63
N ARG A 10 61.83 11.59 -7.63
CA ARG A 10 60.53 12.13 -7.17
C ARG A 10 59.49 11.89 -8.27
N SER A 11 58.66 10.87 -8.05
CA SER A 11 57.23 10.83 -8.38
C SER A 11 56.75 11.86 -9.42
N SER A 12 56.79 11.50 -10.71
CA SER A 12 56.03 12.24 -11.73
C SER A 12 54.55 11.84 -11.63
N PRO A 13 53.60 12.75 -11.39
CA PRO A 13 52.18 12.44 -11.46
C PRO A 13 51.80 12.35 -12.94
N TRP A 14 51.54 11.14 -13.43
CA TRP A 14 50.86 10.80 -14.69
C TRP A 14 50.80 11.91 -15.76
N THR A 15 51.86 12.07 -16.55
CA THR A 15 51.70 12.59 -17.91
C THR A 15 50.95 11.51 -18.69
N VAL A 16 49.63 11.57 -18.66
CA VAL A 16 48.78 10.79 -19.56
C VAL A 16 49.20 11.18 -20.97
N LEU A 17 49.99 10.34 -21.64
CA LEU A 17 50.19 10.43 -23.08
C LEU A 17 48.81 10.43 -23.70
N PHE A 18 48.37 11.59 -24.20
CA PHE A 18 47.16 11.71 -24.98
C PHE A 18 47.28 10.70 -26.13
N PRO A 19 46.53 9.59 -26.14
CA PRO A 19 46.53 8.77 -27.33
C PRO A 19 45.98 9.66 -28.44
N HIS A 20 46.74 9.78 -29.53
CA HIS A 20 46.25 10.44 -30.73
C HIS A 20 44.85 9.89 -31.03
N GLN A 21 43.95 10.78 -31.40
CA GLN A 21 42.49 10.66 -31.54
C GLN A 21 41.95 9.42 -32.30
N ASN A 22 42.81 8.54 -32.80
CA ASN A 22 42.49 7.37 -33.63
C ASN A 22 42.58 6.01 -32.91
N ASP A 23 43.05 5.93 -31.66
CA ASP A 23 43.23 4.63 -30.97
C ASP A 23 42.25 4.45 -29.79
N THR A 24 40.94 4.42 -30.08
CA THR A 24 39.88 4.12 -29.10
C THR A 24 40.04 2.75 -28.44
N SER A 25 40.68 1.81 -29.14
CA SER A 25 41.05 0.49 -28.63
C SER A 25 42.01 0.58 -27.43
N ALA A 26 42.99 1.47 -27.46
CA ALA A 26 43.96 1.67 -26.38
C ALA A 26 43.29 2.25 -25.11
N LEU A 27 42.29 3.12 -25.29
CA LEU A 27 41.50 3.69 -24.20
C LEU A 27 40.65 2.66 -23.44
N ARG A 28 40.33 1.53 -24.07
CA ARG A 28 39.59 0.41 -23.44
C ARG A 28 40.51 -0.65 -22.83
N ALA A 29 41.76 -0.75 -23.29
CA ALA A 29 42.70 -1.79 -22.87
C ALA A 29 43.50 -1.44 -21.61
N ILE A 30 43.74 -0.15 -21.35
CA ILE A 30 44.55 0.30 -20.21
C ILE A 30 43.65 0.45 -18.97
N VAL A 31 43.92 -0.35 -17.94
CA VAL A 31 43.27 -0.25 -16.62
C VAL A 31 44.03 0.76 -15.75
N VAL A 32 43.30 1.66 -15.11
CA VAL A 32 43.84 2.76 -14.29
C VAL A 32 43.80 2.39 -12.80
N PRO A 33 44.68 2.97 -11.94
CA PRO A 33 44.56 2.85 -10.49
C PRO A 33 43.15 3.18 -9.96
N SER A 34 42.83 2.62 -8.80
CA SER A 34 41.51 2.69 -8.15
C SER A 34 40.98 4.10 -7.86
N TRP A 35 41.86 5.11 -7.89
CA TRP A 35 41.50 6.49 -7.64
C TRP A 35 42.20 7.44 -8.61
N VAL A 36 41.43 8.28 -9.29
CA VAL A 36 41.90 9.33 -10.20
C VAL A 36 41.43 10.69 -9.70
N ASN A 37 42.37 11.61 -9.54
CA ASN A 37 42.11 12.98 -9.09
C ASN A 37 41.76 13.90 -10.28
N SER A 38 40.77 14.75 -10.07
CA SER A 38 40.50 15.96 -10.87
C SER A 38 41.60 17.02 -10.58
N PRO A 39 41.86 18.04 -11.43
CA PRO A 39 40.97 18.62 -12.44
C PRO A 39 41.32 18.34 -13.91
N ASN A 40 42.49 17.77 -14.23
CA ASN A 40 42.94 17.63 -15.62
C ASN A 40 42.05 16.68 -16.45
N VAL A 41 41.43 15.72 -15.78
CA VAL A 41 40.43 14.79 -16.31
C VAL A 41 39.30 14.66 -15.30
N ARG A 42 38.17 14.08 -15.71
CA ARG A 42 37.09 13.73 -14.78
C ARG A 42 37.66 12.77 -13.73
N GLY A 43 37.45 13.03 -12.44
CA GLY A 43 37.95 12.17 -11.36
C GLY A 43 36.99 11.04 -10.99
N THR A 44 37.48 10.07 -10.21
CA THR A 44 36.63 8.99 -9.66
C THR A 44 35.52 9.54 -8.75
N MET A 45 35.84 10.56 -7.94
CA MET A 45 34.87 11.23 -7.07
C MET A 45 33.79 11.96 -7.87
N ASP A 46 34.14 12.59 -9.01
CA ASP A 46 33.17 13.30 -9.85
C ASP A 46 32.12 12.34 -10.44
N ILE A 47 32.57 11.14 -10.87
CA ILE A 47 31.67 10.08 -11.33
C ILE A 47 30.76 9.63 -10.19
N LEU A 48 31.35 9.26 -9.05
CA LEU A 48 30.60 8.74 -7.91
C LEU A 48 29.59 9.76 -7.38
N GLN A 49 29.99 11.01 -7.22
CA GLN A 49 29.12 12.09 -6.76
C GLN A 49 27.99 12.36 -7.76
N SER A 50 28.30 12.47 -9.06
CA SER A 50 27.26 12.70 -10.07
C SER A 50 26.23 11.58 -10.09
N CYS A 51 26.69 10.31 -10.07
CA CYS A 51 25.79 9.15 -10.07
C CYS A 51 24.96 9.04 -8.78
N LEU A 52 25.61 9.14 -7.61
CA LEU A 52 24.92 9.05 -6.32
C LEU A 52 23.86 10.15 -6.17
N LEU A 53 24.20 11.39 -6.53
CA LEU A 53 23.29 12.51 -6.43
C LEU A 53 22.13 12.37 -7.42
N THR A 54 22.40 11.89 -8.64
CA THR A 54 21.33 11.62 -9.62
C THR A 54 20.41 10.49 -9.14
N LEU A 55 20.96 9.38 -8.65
CA LEU A 55 20.20 8.24 -8.10
C LEU A 55 19.30 8.67 -6.94
N VAL A 56 19.86 9.33 -5.94
CA VAL A 56 19.09 9.80 -4.78
C VAL A 56 18.04 10.81 -5.21
N ALA A 57 18.40 11.78 -6.06
CA ALA A 57 17.48 12.82 -6.51
C ALA A 57 16.32 12.25 -7.33
N CYS A 58 16.58 11.35 -8.28
CA CYS A 58 15.54 10.79 -9.15
C CYS A 58 14.59 9.88 -8.36
N ILE A 59 15.11 9.01 -7.49
CA ILE A 59 14.28 8.12 -6.65
C ILE A 59 13.46 8.94 -5.66
N TYR A 60 14.10 9.88 -4.95
CA TYR A 60 13.44 10.67 -3.92
C TYR A 60 12.30 11.53 -4.48
N THR A 61 12.47 12.09 -5.68
CA THR A 61 11.46 12.94 -6.32
C THR A 61 10.38 12.14 -7.06
N ALA A 62 10.68 10.93 -7.53
CA ALA A 62 9.69 10.05 -8.12
C ALA A 62 8.73 9.47 -7.08
N LEU A 63 9.19 9.28 -5.83
CA LEU A 63 8.39 8.68 -4.75
C LEU A 63 7.30 9.61 -4.20
N HIS A 64 6.06 9.31 -4.56
CA HIS A 64 4.86 9.95 -4.01
C HIS A 64 4.25 9.02 -2.95
N LEU A 65 4.69 9.12 -1.70
CA LEU A 65 4.21 8.24 -0.61
C LEU A 65 2.78 8.58 -0.19
N ASN A 66 2.12 7.61 0.44
CA ASN A 66 0.80 7.81 1.05
C ASN A 66 0.90 8.71 2.28
N VAL A 67 -0.22 9.33 2.66
CA VAL A 67 -0.26 10.25 3.80
C VAL A 67 0.12 9.49 5.08
N PRO A 68 1.10 9.97 5.86
CA PRO A 68 1.49 9.33 7.10
C PRO A 68 0.44 9.56 8.19
N GLU A 69 0.25 8.56 9.05
CA GLU A 69 -0.62 8.68 10.23
C GLU A 69 0.05 9.42 11.40
N LYS A 70 1.37 9.59 11.34
CA LYS A 70 2.18 10.10 12.46
C LYS A 70 2.84 11.42 12.11
N THR A 71 2.85 12.33 13.08
CA THR A 71 3.26 13.74 12.90
C THR A 71 4.74 14.02 13.12
N ALA A 72 5.47 13.16 13.84
CA ALA A 72 6.87 13.42 14.17
C ALA A 72 7.79 13.26 12.93
N TRP A 73 8.72 14.21 12.73
CA TRP A 73 9.57 14.29 11.53
C TRP A 73 10.40 13.01 11.27
N TYR A 74 10.92 12.36 12.32
CA TYR A 74 11.71 11.13 12.19
C TYR A 74 10.84 9.93 11.82
N GLN A 75 9.59 9.90 12.26
CA GLN A 75 8.60 8.87 11.93
C GLN A 75 8.10 9.01 10.49
N ILE A 76 8.22 10.20 9.89
CA ILE A 76 7.96 10.45 8.46
C ILE A 76 9.21 10.12 7.63
N LEU A 77 10.39 10.54 8.08
CA LEU A 77 11.64 10.36 7.35
C LEU A 77 12.05 8.89 7.25
N TRP A 78 11.93 8.11 8.33
CA TRP A 78 12.38 6.72 8.35
C TRP A 78 11.65 5.81 7.35
N PRO A 79 10.30 5.77 7.31
CA PRO A 79 9.59 5.05 6.25
C PRO A 79 9.96 5.56 4.87
N LYS A 80 10.13 6.87 4.69
CA LYS A 80 10.55 7.43 3.40
C LYS A 80 11.91 6.91 2.95
N THR A 81 12.88 6.79 3.86
CA THR A 81 14.18 6.19 3.55
C THR A 81 14.08 4.70 3.23
N GLN A 82 13.19 3.96 3.89
CA GLN A 82 12.92 2.56 3.56
C GLN A 82 12.34 2.42 2.14
N TRP A 83 11.42 3.31 1.74
CA TRP A 83 10.88 3.33 0.38
C TRP A 83 11.92 3.71 -0.67
N VAL A 84 12.83 4.64 -0.37
CA VAL A 84 13.97 4.98 -1.23
C VAL A 84 14.89 3.76 -1.41
N ALA A 85 15.24 3.07 -0.33
CA ALA A 85 16.06 1.87 -0.39
C ALA A 85 15.35 0.74 -1.17
N LEU A 86 14.05 0.54 -0.92
CA LEU A 86 13.24 -0.43 -1.68
C LEU A 86 13.24 -0.11 -3.17
N THR A 87 13.13 1.17 -3.54
CA THR A 87 13.16 1.59 -4.96
C THR A 87 14.54 1.41 -5.58
N LEU A 88 15.62 1.52 -4.80
CA LEU A 88 16.98 1.29 -5.27
C LEU A 88 17.22 -0.20 -5.58
N PHE A 89 16.79 -1.11 -4.70
CA PHE A 89 17.04 -2.54 -4.88
C PHE A 89 15.97 -3.27 -5.70
N ALA A 90 14.72 -2.79 -5.63
CA ALA A 90 13.55 -3.38 -6.28
C ALA A 90 12.62 -2.32 -6.89
N PRO A 91 13.11 -1.51 -7.86
CA PRO A 91 12.33 -0.46 -8.51
C PRO A 91 11.04 -0.98 -9.17
N GLU A 92 11.04 -2.23 -9.64
CA GLU A 92 9.89 -2.90 -10.26
C GLU A 92 8.70 -3.03 -9.30
N ILE A 93 8.96 -3.30 -8.01
CA ILE A 93 7.90 -3.44 -7.00
C ILE A 93 7.21 -2.09 -6.80
N VAL A 94 8.01 -1.02 -6.73
CA VAL A 94 7.51 0.34 -6.54
C VAL A 94 6.76 0.82 -7.78
N LEU A 95 7.25 0.49 -8.98
CA LEU A 95 6.57 0.81 -10.23
C LEU A 95 5.23 0.10 -10.35
N TYR A 96 5.19 -1.17 -9.94
CA TYR A 96 3.94 -1.91 -9.84
C TYR A 96 2.95 -1.24 -8.88
N MET A 97 3.39 -0.87 -7.67
CA MET A 97 2.55 -0.16 -6.71
C MET A 97 2.02 1.17 -7.27
N ALA A 98 2.86 1.88 -8.05
CA ALA A 98 2.45 3.12 -8.69
C ALA A 98 1.37 2.88 -9.76
N ALA A 99 1.51 1.84 -10.57
CA ALA A 99 0.53 1.44 -11.59
C ALA A 99 -0.80 0.99 -10.96
N ASP A 100 -0.76 0.19 -9.89
CA ASP A 100 -1.96 -0.23 -9.13
C ASP A 100 -2.70 0.98 -8.56
N GLN A 101 -1.99 1.92 -7.94
CA GLN A 101 -2.61 3.16 -7.44
C GLN A 101 -3.23 4.01 -8.55
N LEU A 102 -2.58 4.09 -9.72
CA LEU A 102 -3.14 4.76 -10.89
C LEU A 102 -4.44 4.10 -11.33
N GLN A 103 -4.47 2.77 -11.46
CA GLN A 103 -5.66 2.03 -11.85
C GLN A 103 -6.81 2.21 -10.85
N ARG A 104 -6.52 2.18 -9.55
CA ARG A 104 -7.52 2.44 -8.49
C ARG A 104 -8.07 3.84 -8.58
N ALA A 105 -7.22 4.85 -8.74
CA ALA A 105 -7.64 6.24 -8.90
C ALA A 105 -8.50 6.42 -10.16
N TRP A 106 -8.14 5.78 -11.28
CA TRP A 106 -8.95 5.78 -12.50
C TRP A 106 -10.31 5.13 -12.31
N THR A 107 -10.35 3.99 -11.63
CA THR A 107 -11.59 3.24 -11.36
C THR A 107 -12.51 4.05 -10.44
N LEU A 108 -11.97 4.61 -9.36
CA LEU A 108 -12.70 5.47 -8.44
C LEU A 108 -13.27 6.70 -9.16
N ARG A 109 -12.43 7.41 -9.94
CA ARG A 109 -12.87 8.57 -10.74
C ARG A 109 -14.00 8.20 -11.69
N ARG A 110 -13.87 7.06 -12.40
CA ARG A 110 -14.89 6.60 -13.34
C ARG A 110 -16.22 6.33 -12.66
N LYS A 111 -16.20 5.62 -11.52
CA LYS A 111 -17.39 5.30 -10.72
C LYS A 111 -18.04 6.57 -10.15
N LEU A 112 -17.27 7.48 -9.57
CA LEU A 112 -17.80 8.75 -9.03
C LEU A 112 -18.44 9.60 -10.12
N ARG A 113 -17.83 9.69 -11.31
CA ARG A 113 -18.39 10.47 -12.41
C ARG A 113 -19.65 9.83 -13.03
N ASP A 114 -19.70 8.50 -13.08
CA ASP A 114 -20.91 7.77 -13.51
C ASP A 114 -22.07 8.00 -12.52
N LEU A 115 -21.80 7.91 -11.21
CA LEU A 115 -22.78 8.26 -10.18
C LEU A 115 -23.19 9.74 -10.26
N GLN A 116 -22.22 10.64 -10.50
CA GLN A 116 -22.50 12.07 -10.64
C GLN A 116 -23.42 12.35 -11.84
N SER A 117 -23.25 11.63 -12.96
CA SER A 117 -24.10 11.82 -14.14
C SER A 117 -25.55 11.35 -13.95
N ARG A 118 -25.77 10.42 -13.01
CA ARG A 118 -27.09 9.84 -12.72
C ARG A 118 -27.81 10.51 -11.56
N SER A 119 -27.08 11.28 -10.75
CA SER A 119 -27.59 11.92 -9.55
C SER A 119 -28.01 13.36 -9.83
N ASP A 120 -29.16 13.75 -9.31
CA ASP A 120 -29.65 15.14 -9.35
C ASP A 120 -29.24 15.95 -8.12
N THR A 121 -28.78 15.29 -7.04
CA THR A 121 -28.40 15.95 -5.77
C THR A 121 -26.98 16.50 -5.77
N VAL A 122 -26.15 16.06 -6.72
CA VAL A 122 -24.73 16.41 -6.78
C VAL A 122 -24.50 17.75 -7.49
N ASP A 123 -23.51 18.50 -7.03
CA ASP A 123 -23.05 19.68 -7.76
C ASP A 123 -22.43 19.25 -9.10
N LYS A 124 -23.12 19.56 -10.21
CA LYS A 124 -22.67 19.28 -11.57
C LYS A 124 -21.46 20.13 -11.99
N TYR A 125 -21.18 21.22 -11.28
CA TYR A 125 -20.01 22.07 -11.53
C TYR A 125 -18.73 21.55 -10.85
N PHE A 126 -18.85 20.69 -9.83
CA PHE A 126 -17.70 20.10 -9.18
C PHE A 126 -17.08 18.99 -10.05
N ASN A 127 -15.79 19.11 -10.37
CA ASN A 127 -15.09 18.13 -11.20
C ASN A 127 -14.29 17.15 -10.35
N PHE A 128 -14.76 15.89 -10.28
CA PHE A 128 -14.00 14.78 -9.73
C PHE A 128 -12.86 14.39 -10.69
N ASP A 129 -11.72 15.06 -10.55
CA ASP A 129 -10.54 14.82 -11.37
C ASP A 129 -9.71 13.63 -10.85
N LEU A 130 -8.65 13.28 -11.61
CA LEU A 130 -7.78 12.17 -11.23
C LEU A 130 -6.95 12.50 -9.97
N LYS A 131 -6.67 13.78 -9.71
CA LYS A 131 -5.93 14.25 -8.54
C LYS A 131 -6.75 14.03 -7.26
N TYR A 132 -8.05 14.34 -7.29
CA TYR A 132 -8.99 14.02 -6.22
C TYR A 132 -9.02 12.52 -5.94
N ALA A 133 -9.15 11.69 -6.97
CA ALA A 133 -9.18 10.23 -6.79
C ALA A 133 -7.85 9.69 -6.21
N PHE A 134 -6.71 10.21 -6.66
CA PHE A 134 -5.41 9.89 -6.07
C PHE A 134 -5.32 10.32 -4.61
N PHE A 135 -5.83 11.49 -4.27
CA PHE A 135 -5.84 12.01 -2.90
C PHE A 135 -6.61 11.08 -1.96
N VAL A 136 -7.76 10.54 -2.40
CA VAL A 136 -8.51 9.52 -1.65
C VAL A 136 -7.73 8.21 -1.55
N VAL A 137 -7.20 7.69 -2.66
CA VAL A 137 -6.43 6.42 -2.70
C VAL A 137 -5.17 6.48 -1.83
N MET A 138 -4.53 7.65 -1.72
CA MET A 138 -3.35 7.86 -0.88
C MET A 138 -3.68 8.14 0.59
N ARG A 139 -4.95 7.95 0.99
CA ARG A 139 -5.46 8.15 2.36
C ARG A 139 -5.45 9.61 2.80
N GLY A 140 -5.62 10.52 1.84
CA GLY A 140 -5.65 11.96 2.10
C GLY A 140 -6.97 12.46 2.68
N VAL A 141 -8.02 11.63 2.75
CA VAL A 141 -9.34 12.04 3.26
C VAL A 141 -9.65 11.28 4.54
N HIS A 142 -9.82 12.03 5.63
CA HIS A 142 -10.20 11.54 6.94
C HIS A 142 -11.57 12.09 7.31
N ILE A 143 -12.33 11.31 8.07
CA ILE A 143 -13.59 11.72 8.68
C ILE A 143 -13.35 11.84 10.18
N ASP A 144 -13.83 12.95 10.74
CA ASP A 144 -13.86 13.15 12.19
C ASP A 144 -14.92 12.23 12.81
N VAL A 145 -14.52 11.37 13.74
CA VAL A 145 -15.41 10.41 14.41
C VAL A 145 -15.42 10.60 15.92
N GLU A 146 -14.78 11.64 16.46
CA GLU A 146 -14.64 11.86 17.90
C GLU A 146 -16.01 11.89 18.61
N GLU A 147 -17.01 12.51 17.98
CA GLU A 147 -18.36 12.62 18.53
C GLU A 147 -19.13 11.29 18.58
N ILE A 148 -18.73 10.27 17.82
CA ILE A 148 -19.44 8.98 17.72
C ILE A 148 -18.60 7.78 18.18
N LEU A 149 -17.31 7.98 18.43
CA LEU A 149 -16.40 6.92 18.86
C LEU A 149 -16.44 6.79 20.38
N SER A 150 -17.07 5.71 20.85
CA SER A 150 -17.02 5.32 22.25
C SER A 150 -15.90 4.29 22.42
N LEU A 151 -14.97 4.52 23.36
CA LEU A 151 -13.83 3.63 23.60
C LEU A 151 -14.18 2.31 24.31
N PRO A 152 -15.06 2.29 25.34
CA PRO A 152 -15.35 1.08 26.13
C PRO A 152 -15.95 -0.08 25.33
N ASP A 153 -16.65 0.21 24.25
CA ASP A 153 -17.38 -0.74 23.41
C ASP A 153 -16.61 -1.11 22.13
N LEU A 154 -15.41 -0.57 21.90
CA LEU A 154 -14.60 -0.93 20.74
C LEU A 154 -14.18 -2.41 20.76
N ASN A 155 -14.09 -3.00 19.57
CA ASN A 155 -13.40 -4.27 19.39
C ASN A 155 -11.95 -4.17 19.92
N PRO A 156 -11.39 -5.21 20.56
CA PRO A 156 -10.03 -5.17 21.14
C PRO A 156 -8.94 -4.73 20.16
N ASN A 157 -9.07 -5.12 18.89
CA ASN A 157 -8.12 -4.73 17.83
C ASN A 157 -8.14 -3.23 17.53
N ALA A 158 -9.31 -2.60 17.61
CA ALA A 158 -9.48 -1.18 17.32
C ALA A 158 -9.13 -0.31 18.53
N TYR A 159 -9.39 -0.80 19.74
CA TYR A 159 -9.11 -0.09 21.00
C TYR A 159 -7.67 0.44 21.06
N HIS A 160 -6.67 -0.41 20.77
CA HIS A 160 -5.27 0.00 20.83
C HIS A 160 -4.89 1.11 19.84
N HIS A 161 -5.58 1.18 18.69
CA HIS A 161 -5.34 2.22 17.69
C HIS A 161 -5.88 3.58 18.17
N PHE A 162 -7.12 3.60 18.64
CA PHE A 162 -7.79 4.84 19.04
C PHE A 162 -7.39 5.35 20.43
N ALA A 163 -7.06 4.45 21.37
CA ALA A 163 -6.63 4.84 22.71
C ALA A 163 -5.31 5.66 22.70
N ASN A 164 -4.46 5.44 21.70
CA ASN A 164 -3.19 6.16 21.54
C ASN A 164 -3.26 7.32 20.54
N MET A 165 -4.43 7.55 19.93
CA MET A 165 -4.61 8.60 18.93
C MET A 165 -4.88 9.96 19.61
N PRO A 166 -4.20 11.05 19.22
CA PRO A 166 -4.52 12.38 19.71
C PRO A 166 -5.90 12.83 19.21
N SER A 167 -6.60 13.64 20.01
CA SER A 167 -7.86 14.29 19.62
C SER A 167 -7.60 15.38 18.56
N PRO A 168 -8.49 15.56 17.55
CA PRO A 168 -9.70 14.77 17.32
C PRO A 168 -9.40 13.37 16.75
N GLN A 169 -10.20 12.38 17.15
CA GLN A 169 -10.08 11.02 16.62
C GLN A 169 -10.64 10.97 15.19
N THR A 170 -9.79 10.59 14.23
CA THR A 170 -10.16 10.58 12.82
C THR A 170 -9.89 9.25 12.16
N VAL A 171 -10.67 8.94 11.14
CA VAL A 171 -10.58 7.68 10.39
C VAL A 171 -10.57 7.97 8.90
N TYR A 172 -9.65 7.36 8.15
CA TYR A 172 -9.58 7.56 6.70
C TYR A 172 -10.65 6.77 5.97
N ILE A 173 -11.17 7.33 4.88
CA ILE A 173 -12.16 6.68 4.02
C ILE A 173 -11.51 6.02 2.81
N ASN A 174 -11.81 4.73 2.60
CA ASN A 174 -11.37 3.96 1.45
C ASN A 174 -12.23 4.32 0.21
N PRO A 175 -11.71 4.26 -1.04
CA PRO A 175 -12.49 4.35 -2.27
C PRO A 175 -13.87 3.69 -2.24
N SER A 176 -14.00 2.47 -1.69
CA SER A 176 -15.27 1.75 -1.58
C SER A 176 -16.25 2.46 -0.65
N GLY A 177 -15.79 2.91 0.53
CA GLY A 177 -16.61 3.69 1.46
C GLY A 177 -17.06 5.01 0.86
N LEU A 178 -16.18 5.69 0.12
CA LEU A 178 -16.54 6.94 -0.57
C LEU A 178 -17.58 6.73 -1.67
N ILE A 179 -17.46 5.64 -2.43
CA ILE A 179 -18.46 5.26 -3.43
C ILE A 179 -19.80 4.94 -2.75
N HIS A 180 -19.78 4.28 -1.58
CA HIS A 180 -20.99 4.00 -0.83
C HIS A 180 -21.69 5.29 -0.38
N LEU A 181 -20.96 6.24 0.21
CA LEU A 181 -21.52 7.56 0.55
C LEU A 181 -22.13 8.26 -0.68
N ALA A 182 -21.41 8.24 -1.81
CA ALA A 182 -21.89 8.84 -3.05
C ALA A 182 -23.17 8.17 -3.59
N LYS A 183 -23.32 6.85 -3.42
CA LYS A 183 -24.55 6.12 -3.79
C LYS A 183 -25.76 6.55 -2.95
N GLN A 184 -25.55 6.86 -1.68
CA GLN A 184 -26.59 7.41 -0.79
C GLN A 184 -26.81 8.92 -1.00
N GLY A 185 -26.15 9.53 -1.99
CA GLY A 185 -26.29 10.96 -2.29
C GLY A 185 -25.45 11.87 -1.40
N HIS A 186 -24.56 11.33 -0.57
CA HIS A 186 -23.63 12.11 0.24
C HIS A 186 -22.28 12.27 -0.47
N TRP A 187 -21.90 13.51 -0.74
CA TRP A 187 -20.72 13.85 -1.53
C TRP A 187 -19.69 14.63 -0.71
N LEU A 188 -18.41 14.27 -0.85
CA LEU A 188 -17.29 14.99 -0.26
C LEU A 188 -16.66 15.93 -1.29
N TYR A 189 -16.78 17.23 -1.07
CA TYR A 189 -16.27 18.25 -1.99
C TYR A 189 -14.92 18.79 -1.50
N ILE A 190 -13.83 18.26 -2.05
CA ILE A 190 -12.46 18.74 -1.76
C ILE A 190 -11.92 19.43 -3.00
N SER A 191 -11.85 20.76 -2.97
CA SER A 191 -11.39 21.54 -4.12
C SER A 191 -9.95 21.18 -4.52
N ARG A 192 -9.68 21.22 -5.82
CA ARG A 192 -8.32 21.00 -6.36
C ARG A 192 -7.29 21.94 -5.74
N LYS A 193 -7.66 23.20 -5.52
CA LYS A 193 -6.80 24.20 -4.87
C LYS A 193 -6.37 23.76 -3.47
N ARG A 194 -7.31 23.23 -2.67
CA ARG A 194 -7.01 22.75 -1.31
C ARG A 194 -6.06 21.55 -1.31
N ILE A 195 -6.19 20.66 -2.30
CA ILE A 195 -5.26 19.53 -2.48
C ILE A 195 -3.87 20.05 -2.88
N ASP A 196 -3.81 21.04 -3.78
CA ASP A 196 -2.56 21.63 -4.24
C ASP A 196 -1.83 22.43 -3.15
N ASP A 197 -2.57 23.12 -2.28
CA ASP A 197 -2.01 23.82 -1.11
C ASP A 197 -1.35 22.84 -0.11
N LYS A 198 -1.85 21.60 -0.02
CA LYS A 198 -1.25 20.54 0.83
C LYS A 198 -0.09 19.81 0.14
N SER A 199 -0.05 19.82 -1.19
CA SER A 199 1.01 19.18 -1.97
C SER A 199 2.27 20.04 -1.91
N LYS A 200 3.25 19.64 -1.08
CA LYS A 200 4.59 20.26 -1.03
C LYS A 200 5.44 19.82 -2.22
N ALA A 201 5.00 20.21 -3.41
CA ALA A 201 5.76 20.06 -4.63
C ALA A 201 6.67 21.28 -4.83
N ASP A 202 7.92 21.18 -4.37
CA ASP A 202 8.91 22.23 -4.61
C ASP A 202 9.26 22.25 -6.10
N TYR A 203 8.63 23.16 -6.87
CA TYR A 203 8.89 23.34 -8.30
C TYR A 203 10.37 23.58 -8.59
N ILE A 204 11.07 24.27 -7.68
CA ILE A 204 12.52 24.52 -7.75
C ILE A 204 13.29 23.20 -7.59
N GLN A 205 12.97 22.38 -6.58
CA GLN A 205 13.61 21.08 -6.38
C GLN A 205 13.40 20.18 -7.61
N LYS A 206 12.18 20.09 -8.12
CA LYS A 206 11.87 19.30 -9.32
C LYS A 206 12.66 19.79 -10.54
N ALA A 207 12.77 21.10 -10.74
CA ALA A 207 13.56 21.66 -11.84
C ALA A 207 15.06 21.34 -11.70
N LEU A 208 15.62 21.47 -10.49
CA LEU A 208 17.03 21.13 -10.23
C LEU A 208 17.30 19.64 -10.47
N VAL A 209 16.40 18.76 -10.03
CA VAL A 209 16.53 17.32 -10.25
C VAL A 209 16.40 16.98 -11.75
N LEU A 210 15.48 17.61 -12.46
CA LEU A 210 15.33 17.40 -13.91
C LEU A 210 16.59 17.83 -14.66
N ILE A 211 17.18 18.98 -14.31
CA ILE A 211 18.45 19.44 -14.87
C ILE A 211 19.56 18.42 -14.60
N GLN A 212 19.67 17.91 -13.38
CA GLN A 212 20.67 16.90 -13.00
C GLN A 212 20.51 15.61 -13.82
N ILE A 213 19.28 15.12 -13.98
CA ILE A 213 18.96 13.93 -14.76
C ILE A 213 19.31 14.13 -16.24
N LEU A 214 18.83 15.23 -16.84
CA LEU A 214 19.09 15.55 -18.25
C LEU A 214 20.59 15.69 -18.52
N TRP A 215 21.32 16.32 -17.60
CA TRP A 215 22.76 16.44 -17.69
C TRP A 215 23.44 15.07 -17.66
N MET A 216 23.14 14.22 -16.67
CA MET A 216 23.69 12.87 -16.58
C MET A 216 23.43 12.03 -17.84
N VAL A 217 22.19 12.05 -18.34
CA VAL A 217 21.81 11.33 -19.57
C VAL A 217 22.57 11.87 -20.78
N THR A 218 22.71 13.18 -20.90
CA THR A 218 23.49 13.82 -21.97
C THR A 218 24.96 13.41 -21.92
N GLN A 219 25.56 13.32 -20.72
CA GLN A 219 26.93 12.83 -20.55
C GLN A 219 27.06 11.38 -21.02
N CYS A 220 26.15 10.51 -20.62
CA CYS A 220 26.19 9.09 -20.99
C CYS A 220 26.03 8.90 -22.51
N ILE A 221 25.04 9.56 -23.13
CA ILE A 221 24.79 9.47 -24.58
C ILE A 221 25.99 10.01 -25.37
N THR A 222 26.51 11.17 -24.99
CA THR A 222 27.64 11.78 -25.68
C THR A 222 28.86 10.86 -25.65
N ARG A 223 29.17 10.27 -24.49
CA ARG A 223 30.29 9.33 -24.35
C ARG A 223 30.09 8.08 -25.19
N TYR A 224 28.88 7.53 -25.18
CA TYR A 224 28.52 6.38 -26.00
C TYR A 224 28.71 6.66 -27.50
N VAL A 225 28.24 7.80 -28.00
CA VAL A 225 28.37 8.20 -29.42
C VAL A 225 29.83 8.45 -29.84
N ASN A 226 30.69 8.86 -28.90
CA ASN A 226 32.13 9.06 -29.15
C ASN A 226 32.97 7.80 -28.86
N ASP A 227 32.35 6.62 -28.78
CA ASP A 227 32.99 5.33 -28.50
C ASP A 227 33.78 5.25 -27.18
N LEU A 228 33.48 6.15 -26.23
CA LEU A 228 34.09 6.17 -24.91
C LEU A 228 33.40 5.17 -23.98
N PRO A 229 34.16 4.40 -23.17
CA PRO A 229 33.57 3.44 -22.24
C PRO A 229 32.76 4.16 -21.15
N LEU A 230 31.63 3.56 -20.78
CA LEU A 230 30.80 3.96 -19.64
C LEU A 230 31.13 3.10 -18.43
N THR A 231 30.93 3.63 -17.24
CA THR A 231 31.04 2.84 -16.00
C THR A 231 29.77 2.04 -15.73
N LEU A 232 29.90 0.99 -14.92
CA LEU A 232 28.75 0.17 -14.52
C LEU A 232 27.77 1.01 -13.69
N LEU A 233 28.30 1.90 -12.85
CA LEU A 233 27.53 2.86 -12.06
C LEU A 233 26.72 3.83 -12.93
N GLU A 234 27.28 4.32 -14.03
CA GLU A 234 26.56 5.22 -14.96
C GLU A 234 25.41 4.48 -15.66
N ILE A 235 25.62 3.26 -16.14
CA ILE A 235 24.54 2.44 -16.72
C ILE A 235 23.45 2.18 -15.69
N HIS A 236 23.83 1.75 -14.48
CA HIS A 236 22.89 1.51 -13.39
C HIS A 236 22.06 2.77 -13.06
N THR A 237 22.71 3.93 -13.04
CA THR A 237 22.03 5.23 -12.84
C THR A 237 21.03 5.53 -13.95
N VAL A 238 21.38 5.31 -15.22
CA VAL A 238 20.48 5.53 -16.36
C VAL A 238 19.26 4.58 -16.29
N VAL A 239 19.45 3.32 -15.90
CA VAL A 239 18.34 2.37 -15.69
C VAL A 239 17.36 2.90 -14.64
N HIS A 240 17.87 3.39 -13.51
CA HIS A 240 17.02 3.99 -12.47
C HIS A 240 16.35 5.30 -12.92
N VAL A 241 17.02 6.11 -13.74
CA VAL A 241 16.40 7.31 -14.36
C VAL A 241 15.22 6.91 -15.24
N ILE A 242 15.36 5.89 -16.09
CA ILE A 242 14.27 5.39 -16.95
C ILE A 242 13.11 4.88 -16.07
N CYS A 243 13.41 4.12 -15.02
CA CYS A 243 12.37 3.67 -14.09
C CYS A 243 11.68 4.84 -13.38
N ALA A 244 12.43 5.86 -12.95
CA ALA A 244 11.89 7.07 -12.32
C ALA A 244 10.94 7.83 -13.26
N VAL A 245 11.21 7.84 -14.57
CA VAL A 245 10.28 8.42 -15.58
C VAL A 245 8.96 7.65 -15.63
N PHE A 246 8.99 6.31 -15.62
CA PHE A 246 7.76 5.51 -15.56
C PHE A 246 7.00 5.72 -14.25
N LEU A 247 7.70 5.76 -13.11
CA LEU A 247 7.11 6.09 -11.82
C LEU A 247 6.41 7.46 -11.84
N TYR A 248 7.09 8.45 -12.40
CA TYR A 248 6.56 9.80 -12.55
C TYR A 248 5.33 9.83 -13.47
N ALA A 249 5.32 9.05 -14.55
CA ALA A 249 4.16 8.92 -15.42
C ALA A 249 2.96 8.31 -14.67
N CYS A 250 3.18 7.25 -13.88
CA CYS A 250 2.12 6.62 -13.08
C CYS A 250 1.57 7.57 -12.00
N TRP A 251 2.43 8.36 -11.36
CA TRP A 251 2.06 9.28 -10.27
C TRP A 251 1.94 10.74 -10.68
N PHE A 252 1.81 11.05 -11.97
CA PHE A 252 1.81 12.43 -12.47
C PHE A 252 0.75 13.33 -11.81
N GLN A 253 -0.45 12.77 -11.56
CA GLN A 253 -1.56 13.48 -10.90
C GLN A 253 -1.63 13.23 -9.40
N LYS A 254 -0.72 12.43 -8.83
CA LYS A 254 -0.71 12.14 -7.39
C LYS A 254 -0.05 13.32 -6.64
N PRO A 255 -0.71 13.89 -5.61
CA PRO A 255 -0.11 14.92 -4.76
C PRO A 255 1.23 14.48 -4.14
N LEU A 256 2.20 15.38 -4.04
CA LEU A 256 3.54 15.09 -3.52
C LEU A 256 3.70 15.60 -2.08
N ASN A 257 4.30 14.79 -1.21
CA ASN A 257 4.67 15.16 0.17
C ASN A 257 3.50 15.75 0.99
N VAL A 258 2.30 15.18 0.86
CA VAL A 258 1.16 15.52 1.73
C VAL A 258 1.46 14.99 3.13
N GLN A 259 1.59 15.88 4.11
CA GLN A 259 1.93 15.54 5.48
C GLN A 259 0.71 15.33 6.37
N GLU A 260 -0.40 15.97 6.04
CA GLU A 260 -1.63 15.92 6.83
C GLU A 260 -2.83 15.66 5.92
N PRO A 261 -3.74 14.76 6.32
CA PRO A 261 -4.97 14.53 5.59
C PRO A 261 -5.89 15.75 5.65
N GLU A 262 -6.89 15.76 4.79
CA GLU A 262 -8.06 16.63 4.89
C GLU A 262 -9.08 15.96 5.79
N VAL A 263 -9.49 16.63 6.86
CA VAL A 263 -10.53 16.14 7.78
C VAL A 263 -11.87 16.71 7.34
N ALA A 264 -12.78 15.82 6.95
CA ALA A 264 -14.16 16.14 6.64
C ALA A 264 -15.03 15.96 7.89
N ASN A 265 -15.89 16.94 8.15
CA ASN A 265 -16.86 16.87 9.23
C ASN A 265 -18.11 16.08 8.77
N PRO A 266 -18.52 15.01 9.46
CA PRO A 266 -19.62 14.15 9.03
C PRO A 266 -21.03 14.70 9.34
N LYS A 267 -21.20 15.90 9.92
CA LYS A 267 -22.50 16.42 10.38
C LYS A 267 -23.68 16.24 9.42
N ASN A 268 -23.46 16.37 8.11
CA ASN A 268 -24.53 16.26 7.10
C ASN A 268 -24.90 14.82 6.73
N PHE A 269 -24.11 13.83 7.13
CA PHE A 269 -24.29 12.41 6.79
C PHE A 269 -23.84 11.53 7.97
N LEU A 270 -24.08 12.02 9.19
CA LEU A 270 -23.56 11.42 10.42
C LEU A 270 -24.13 10.02 10.63
N GLY A 271 -25.39 9.78 10.25
CA GLY A 271 -26.03 8.46 10.34
C GLY A 271 -25.31 7.40 9.52
N GLU A 272 -24.96 7.71 8.26
CA GLU A 272 -24.17 6.80 7.42
C GLU A 272 -22.78 6.52 7.98
N VAL A 273 -22.07 7.55 8.43
CA VAL A 273 -20.73 7.37 9.03
C VAL A 273 -20.84 6.55 10.31
N ALA A 274 -21.82 6.83 11.16
CA ALA A 274 -22.07 6.11 12.40
C ALA A 274 -22.35 4.63 12.12
N ARG A 275 -23.15 4.31 11.09
CA ARG A 275 -23.41 2.94 10.65
C ARG A 275 -22.14 2.25 10.15
N MET A 276 -21.36 2.91 9.29
CA MET A 276 -20.08 2.41 8.80
C MET A 276 -19.08 2.14 9.93
N VAL A 277 -19.03 3.03 10.92
CA VAL A 277 -18.19 2.91 12.13
C VAL A 277 -18.66 1.73 12.96
N GLN A 278 -19.96 1.58 13.17
CA GLN A 278 -20.59 0.45 13.86
C GLN A 278 -20.23 -0.90 13.20
N GLN A 279 -20.38 -1.00 11.87
CA GLN A 279 -20.03 -2.19 11.09
C GLN A 279 -18.56 -2.58 11.23
N GLN A 280 -17.65 -1.60 11.23
CA GLN A 280 -16.22 -1.86 11.20
C GLN A 280 -15.61 -2.11 12.58
N PHE A 281 -15.90 -1.24 13.55
CA PHE A 281 -15.18 -1.19 14.83
C PHE A 281 -15.95 -1.80 16.00
N TYR A 282 -17.26 -2.02 15.84
CA TYR A 282 -18.16 -2.48 16.90
C TYR A 282 -18.91 -3.76 16.53
N SER A 283 -18.44 -4.48 15.49
CA SER A 283 -19.11 -5.66 14.93
C SER A 283 -19.40 -6.78 15.95
N SER A 284 -18.66 -6.87 17.06
CA SER A 284 -18.94 -7.88 18.09
C SER A 284 -20.29 -7.69 18.77
N TRP A 285 -20.72 -6.43 18.92
CA TRP A 285 -21.95 -6.08 19.61
C TRP A 285 -23.20 -6.30 18.75
N SER A 286 -23.07 -6.45 17.42
CA SER A 286 -24.21 -6.68 16.52
C SER A 286 -25.01 -7.96 16.87
N ASN A 287 -24.39 -8.95 17.51
CA ASN A 287 -25.06 -10.18 17.95
C ASN A 287 -25.71 -10.06 19.34
N GLU A 288 -25.30 -9.05 20.11
CA GLU A 288 -25.70 -8.87 21.51
C GLU A 288 -26.80 -7.79 21.67
N LEU A 289 -26.95 -6.95 20.65
CA LEU A 289 -27.89 -5.85 20.59
C LEU A 289 -29.11 -6.19 19.71
N ALA A 290 -30.28 -5.78 20.17
CA ALA A 290 -31.55 -5.91 19.45
C ALA A 290 -32.27 -4.56 19.37
N ILE A 291 -33.09 -4.39 18.35
CA ILE A 291 -33.90 -3.20 18.14
C ILE A 291 -35.35 -3.52 18.52
N PHE A 292 -35.93 -2.65 19.35
CA PHE A 292 -37.33 -2.65 19.75
C PHE A 292 -38.01 -1.33 19.34
N PRO A 293 -39.35 -1.28 19.34
CA PRO A 293 -40.06 -0.03 19.13
C PRO A 293 -39.58 1.05 20.11
N PRO A 294 -39.36 2.30 19.64
CA PRO A 294 -38.91 3.38 20.49
C PRO A 294 -39.97 3.70 21.57
N TRP A 295 -39.53 4.33 22.65
CA TRP A 295 -40.43 4.75 23.70
C TRP A 295 -41.49 5.73 23.18
N SER A 296 -42.74 5.52 23.55
CA SER A 296 -43.85 6.44 23.26
C SER A 296 -44.74 6.61 24.50
N ALA A 297 -45.33 7.79 24.64
CA ALA A 297 -46.26 8.08 25.74
C ALA A 297 -47.48 7.11 25.78
N GLU A 298 -47.80 6.51 24.64
CA GLU A 298 -48.89 5.54 24.48
C GLU A 298 -48.49 4.11 24.92
N ARG A 299 -47.19 3.79 24.98
CA ARG A 299 -46.67 2.49 25.42
C ARG A 299 -45.57 2.67 26.50
N PRO A 300 -45.96 2.97 27.75
CA PRO A 300 -45.00 3.19 28.82
C PRO A 300 -44.32 1.89 29.32
N ILE A 301 -44.94 0.73 29.08
CA ILE A 301 -44.45 -0.57 29.56
C ILE A 301 -43.43 -1.12 28.55
N PRO A 302 -42.20 -1.47 28.99
CA PRO A 302 -41.23 -2.14 28.13
C PRO A 302 -41.76 -3.47 27.56
N PRO A 303 -41.34 -3.88 26.35
CA PRO A 303 -41.68 -5.18 25.80
C PRO A 303 -41.26 -6.34 26.74
N LEU A 304 -42.01 -7.43 26.77
CA LEU A 304 -41.75 -8.55 27.69
C LEU A 304 -40.70 -9.51 27.11
N ARG A 305 -39.57 -9.69 27.80
CA ARG A 305 -38.64 -10.78 27.49
C ARG A 305 -39.24 -12.11 27.94
N LEU A 306 -39.09 -13.16 27.11
CA LEU A 306 -39.43 -14.58 27.30
C LEU A 306 -40.23 -14.96 28.57
N ALA A 307 -41.35 -15.67 28.39
CA ALA A 307 -42.22 -16.14 29.48
C ALA A 307 -41.60 -17.15 30.47
N SER A 308 -40.42 -17.71 30.21
CA SER A 308 -39.78 -18.71 31.09
C SER A 308 -38.73 -18.15 32.05
N ASP A 309 -38.12 -16.99 31.77
CA ASP A 309 -37.09 -16.39 32.61
C ASP A 309 -37.53 -14.96 32.98
N ARG A 310 -37.89 -14.75 34.25
CA ARG A 310 -38.63 -13.56 34.75
C ARG A 310 -37.79 -12.26 34.80
N ALA A 311 -36.85 -12.05 33.88
CA ALA A 311 -36.17 -10.77 33.75
C ALA A 311 -37.02 -9.84 32.87
N SER A 312 -37.83 -8.98 33.51
CA SER A 312 -38.56 -7.91 32.82
C SER A 312 -37.58 -6.99 32.09
N MET A 313 -37.83 -6.67 30.81
CA MET A 313 -37.12 -5.57 30.16
C MET A 313 -37.37 -4.27 30.91
N LEU A 314 -36.39 -3.39 30.97
CA LEU A 314 -36.49 -2.11 31.68
C LEU A 314 -36.03 -0.97 30.78
N TRP A 315 -36.75 0.15 30.81
CA TRP A 315 -36.24 1.36 30.17
C TRP A 315 -34.99 1.83 30.91
N TYR A 316 -33.90 1.98 30.15
CA TYR A 316 -32.65 2.50 30.64
C TYR A 316 -32.83 3.95 31.10
N SER A 317 -32.36 4.24 32.32
CA SER A 317 -32.29 5.60 32.85
C SER A 317 -30.84 5.91 33.27
N PRO A 318 -30.24 7.00 32.77
CA PRO A 318 -28.90 7.43 33.16
C PRO A 318 -28.74 7.66 34.66
N GLU A 319 -29.82 8.00 35.36
CA GLU A 319 -29.83 8.20 36.82
C GLU A 319 -29.62 6.90 37.61
N ARG A 320 -29.93 5.74 36.99
CA ARG A 320 -29.88 4.43 37.65
C ARG A 320 -28.54 3.72 37.46
N SER A 321 -27.91 3.87 36.29
CA SER A 321 -26.67 3.18 35.94
C SER A 321 -25.97 3.87 34.78
N SER A 322 -24.64 3.96 34.84
CA SER A 322 -23.81 4.39 33.70
C SER A 322 -23.59 3.31 32.65
N ALA A 323 -24.06 2.09 32.90
CA ALA A 323 -23.95 0.94 31.99
C ALA A 323 -25.30 0.23 31.80
N MET A 324 -25.56 -0.22 30.59
CA MET A 324 -26.68 -1.10 30.25
C MET A 324 -26.37 -2.53 30.67
N ARG A 325 -27.35 -3.16 31.33
CA ARG A 325 -27.37 -4.58 31.67
C ARG A 325 -28.27 -5.32 30.69
N GLN A 326 -28.16 -6.64 30.70
CA GLN A 326 -29.03 -7.50 29.91
C GLN A 326 -30.51 -7.21 30.22
N GLY A 327 -31.29 -6.89 29.19
CA GLY A 327 -32.70 -6.50 29.28
C GLY A 327 -32.96 -5.00 29.42
N ASP A 328 -31.93 -4.15 29.52
CA ASP A 328 -32.10 -2.70 29.47
C ASP A 328 -32.34 -2.24 28.01
N ILE A 329 -33.30 -1.32 27.84
CA ILE A 329 -33.71 -0.75 26.55
C ILE A 329 -33.57 0.76 26.59
N MET A 330 -32.83 1.34 25.65
CA MET A 330 -32.75 2.79 25.45
C MET A 330 -34.08 3.36 24.98
N LEU A 331 -34.32 4.66 25.22
CA LEU A 331 -35.51 5.35 24.71
C LEU A 331 -35.61 5.30 23.18
N SER A 332 -34.47 5.20 22.49
CA SER A 332 -34.38 5.00 21.04
C SER A 332 -34.81 3.61 20.57
N GLY A 333 -35.03 2.66 21.49
CA GLY A 333 -35.43 1.29 21.18
C GLY A 333 -34.27 0.28 21.13
N LEU A 334 -33.02 0.72 21.26
CA LEU A 334 -31.86 -0.18 21.30
C LEU A 334 -31.80 -0.93 22.64
N ALA A 335 -31.76 -2.26 22.61
CA ALA A 335 -31.70 -3.11 23.79
C ALA A 335 -30.44 -3.97 23.82
N LEU A 336 -29.89 -4.18 25.02
CA LEU A 336 -28.87 -5.19 25.25
C LEU A 336 -29.56 -6.51 25.59
N HIS A 337 -29.68 -7.42 24.61
CA HIS A 337 -30.57 -8.57 24.74
C HIS A 337 -29.87 -9.82 25.29
N THR A 338 -28.74 -10.22 24.71
CA THR A 338 -28.13 -11.54 24.97
C THR A 338 -26.78 -11.47 25.68
N SER A 339 -26.24 -10.27 25.94
CA SER A 339 -24.93 -10.11 26.59
C SER A 339 -24.93 -10.46 28.08
N ASN A 340 -23.86 -11.11 28.53
CA ASN A 340 -23.53 -11.25 29.94
C ASN A 340 -22.59 -10.13 30.45
N ARG A 341 -22.20 -9.21 29.57
CA ARG A 341 -21.30 -8.08 29.89
C ARG A 341 -22.12 -6.82 30.06
N GLU A 342 -21.66 -5.93 30.93
CA GLU A 342 -22.22 -4.59 31.05
C GLU A 342 -21.64 -3.71 29.93
N LEU A 343 -22.50 -2.92 29.27
CA LEU A 343 -22.11 -2.01 28.20
C LEU A 343 -22.15 -0.58 28.73
N GLU A 344 -21.00 0.08 28.83
CA GLU A 344 -20.92 1.47 29.28
C GLU A 344 -21.59 2.41 28.28
N VAL A 345 -22.56 3.20 28.77
CA VAL A 345 -23.31 4.17 27.96
C VAL A 345 -22.61 5.52 28.05
N THR A 346 -21.71 5.78 27.11
CA THR A 346 -21.00 7.06 26.99
C THR A 346 -21.81 8.05 26.15
N ALA A 347 -21.48 9.35 26.22
CA ALA A 347 -22.12 10.34 25.34
C ALA A 347 -21.90 10.06 23.84
N PRO A 348 -20.68 9.67 23.38
CA PRO A 348 -20.48 9.26 21.98
C PRO A 348 -21.28 8.02 21.57
N PHE A 349 -21.51 7.07 22.49
CA PHE A 349 -22.35 5.91 22.22
C PHE A 349 -23.80 6.33 21.93
N ILE A 350 -24.37 7.20 22.77
CA ILE A 350 -25.73 7.72 22.57
C ILE A 350 -25.80 8.48 21.24
N GLN A 351 -24.84 9.39 20.98
CA GLN A 351 -24.83 10.19 19.77
C GLN A 351 -24.70 9.34 18.50
N ARG A 352 -23.92 8.24 18.54
CA ARG A 352 -23.78 7.30 17.43
C ARG A 352 -25.12 6.64 17.10
N TRP A 353 -25.80 6.08 18.10
CA TRP A 353 -27.08 5.39 17.89
C TRP A 353 -28.23 6.34 17.54
N ASP A 354 -28.27 7.53 18.15
CA ASP A 354 -29.25 8.57 17.77
C ASP A 354 -29.07 9.01 16.31
N ALA A 355 -27.82 9.10 15.83
CA ALA A 355 -27.53 9.41 14.43
C ALA A 355 -27.97 8.28 13.48
N ILE A 356 -27.73 7.01 13.87
CA ILE A 356 -28.17 5.84 13.11
C ILE A 356 -29.70 5.80 13.01
N PHE A 357 -30.42 5.89 14.13
CA PHE A 357 -31.88 5.77 14.13
C PHE A 357 -32.60 6.96 13.52
N ARG A 358 -31.96 8.13 13.45
CA ARG A 358 -32.49 9.28 12.71
C ARG A 358 -32.50 9.04 11.21
N GLU A 359 -31.46 8.40 10.69
CA GLU A 359 -31.33 8.09 9.25
C GLU A 359 -32.07 6.80 8.89
N TYR A 360 -32.12 5.85 9.82
CA TYR A 360 -32.74 4.53 9.68
C TYR A 360 -33.77 4.30 10.80
N PRO A 361 -35.00 4.81 10.66
CA PRO A 361 -36.06 4.58 11.63
C PRO A 361 -36.36 3.09 11.85
N TYR A 362 -36.99 2.79 12.98
CA TYR A 362 -37.39 1.43 13.35
C TYR A 362 -38.23 0.72 12.29
N GLU A 363 -39.19 1.44 11.69
CA GLU A 363 -40.12 0.89 10.69
C GLU A 363 -39.38 0.35 9.46
N ASP A 364 -38.31 1.03 9.03
CA ASP A 364 -37.48 0.59 7.91
C ASP A 364 -36.65 -0.64 8.31
N CYS A 365 -36.12 -0.67 9.53
CA CYS A 365 -35.38 -1.82 10.06
C CYS A 365 -36.27 -3.07 10.16
N GLU A 366 -37.53 -2.91 10.56
CA GLU A 366 -38.50 -4.01 10.68
C GLU A 366 -38.83 -4.63 9.31
N VAL A 367 -38.99 -3.80 8.27
CA VAL A 367 -39.22 -4.26 6.90
C VAL A 367 -38.00 -5.01 6.36
N LEU A 368 -36.80 -4.49 6.60
CA LEU A 368 -35.54 -5.09 6.14
C LEU A 368 -35.29 -6.47 6.76
N ALA A 369 -35.55 -6.64 8.05
CA ALA A 369 -35.33 -7.92 8.73
C ALA A 369 -36.35 -9.01 8.36
N ARG A 370 -37.57 -8.64 7.93
CA ARG A 370 -38.59 -9.63 7.51
C ARG A 370 -38.26 -10.31 6.17
N GLY A 371 -37.33 -9.76 5.39
CA GLY A 371 -36.93 -10.27 4.08
C GLY A 371 -35.57 -10.98 4.03
N ALA A 372 -34.85 -11.09 5.15
CA ALA A 372 -33.48 -11.62 5.19
C ALA A 372 -33.43 -12.98 5.91
N ASP A 373 -32.88 -14.00 5.24
CA ASP A 373 -32.58 -15.30 5.87
C ASP A 373 -31.40 -15.15 6.85
N PRO A 374 -31.47 -15.76 8.06
CA PRO A 374 -30.39 -15.71 9.04
C PRO A 374 -29.14 -16.41 8.49
N LYS A 375 -27.99 -15.71 8.46
CA LYS A 375 -26.73 -16.23 7.93
C LYS A 375 -25.70 -16.69 8.99
N PHE A 376 -26.03 -16.60 10.28
CA PHE A 376 -25.10 -16.98 11.35
C PHE A 376 -25.67 -18.06 12.28
N ASP A 377 -24.85 -19.09 12.51
CA ASP A 377 -24.95 -20.04 13.64
C ASP A 377 -24.72 -19.27 14.95
N ALA A 378 -25.76 -18.61 15.47
CA ALA A 378 -25.79 -18.20 16.86
C ALA A 378 -26.46 -19.35 17.64
N PRO A 379 -25.73 -20.12 18.47
CA PRO A 379 -26.25 -21.32 19.16
C PRO A 379 -27.35 -21.04 20.20
N HIS A 380 -27.78 -19.78 20.35
CA HIS A 380 -28.86 -19.35 21.24
C HIS A 380 -30.08 -18.81 20.48
N MET A 381 -30.01 -18.71 19.16
CA MET A 381 -31.08 -18.13 18.33
C MET A 381 -32.08 -19.19 17.85
N GLU A 382 -31.65 -20.47 17.74
CA GLU A 382 -32.53 -21.59 17.40
C GLU A 382 -33.64 -21.75 18.45
N ASP A 383 -33.28 -21.73 19.74
CA ASP A 383 -34.24 -21.79 20.85
C ASP A 383 -35.26 -20.63 20.83
N GLU A 384 -34.83 -19.41 20.45
CA GLU A 384 -35.72 -18.25 20.36
C GLU A 384 -36.65 -18.28 19.13
N LEU A 385 -36.14 -18.76 17.99
CA LEU A 385 -36.93 -18.98 16.77
C LEU A 385 -38.03 -20.00 17.00
N GLU A 386 -37.72 -21.12 17.66
CA GLU A 386 -38.72 -22.14 18.04
C GLU A 386 -39.82 -21.55 18.95
N LEU A 387 -39.46 -20.63 19.85
CA LEU A 387 -40.41 -19.99 20.77
C LEU A 387 -41.28 -18.91 20.09
N MET A 388 -40.75 -18.23 19.07
CA MET A 388 -41.52 -17.33 18.19
C MET A 388 -42.54 -18.10 17.36
N GLU A 389 -42.14 -19.22 16.76
CA GLU A 389 -43.03 -20.10 15.99
C GLU A 389 -44.16 -20.70 16.85
N GLN A 390 -43.90 -20.91 18.14
CA GLN A 390 -44.89 -21.39 19.11
C GLN A 390 -45.87 -20.30 19.62
N GLY A 391 -45.73 -19.04 19.18
CA GLY A 391 -46.63 -17.95 19.57
C GLY A 391 -46.57 -17.58 21.06
N LYS A 392 -45.47 -17.92 21.75
CA LYS A 392 -45.28 -17.69 23.19
C LYS A 392 -44.58 -16.35 23.50
N THR A 393 -44.23 -15.58 22.48
CA THR A 393 -43.57 -14.28 22.60
C THR A 393 -44.34 -13.25 21.77
N ASP A 394 -44.59 -12.08 22.36
CA ASP A 394 -45.17 -10.91 21.66
C ASP A 394 -44.06 -10.02 21.05
N CYS A 395 -42.80 -10.40 21.26
CA CYS A 395 -41.62 -9.61 20.95
C CYS A 395 -40.96 -10.09 19.67
N GLN A 396 -41.21 -9.38 18.55
CA GLN A 396 -40.36 -9.47 17.36
C GLN A 396 -39.04 -8.72 17.64
N ALA A 397 -38.16 -9.30 18.46
CA ALA A 397 -36.83 -8.74 18.68
C ALA A 397 -36.05 -8.75 17.36
N LEU A 398 -35.70 -7.56 16.86
CA LEU A 398 -34.95 -7.38 15.62
C LEU A 398 -33.46 -7.33 15.96
N TYR A 399 -32.81 -8.49 15.96
CA TYR A 399 -31.36 -8.56 16.18
C TYR A 399 -30.61 -7.79 15.08
N LEU A 400 -29.64 -6.97 15.48
CA LEU A 400 -28.82 -6.20 14.53
C LEU A 400 -28.07 -7.11 13.56
N SER A 401 -27.66 -8.30 14.00
CA SER A 401 -27.02 -9.31 13.15
C SER A 401 -27.87 -9.80 11.97
N ARG A 402 -29.21 -9.62 12.01
CA ARG A 402 -30.12 -9.99 10.91
C ARG A 402 -30.22 -8.92 9.83
N LEU A 403 -29.79 -7.70 10.13
CA LEU A 403 -29.81 -6.60 9.20
C LEU A 403 -28.52 -6.64 8.37
N MET A 404 -28.66 -6.76 7.04
CA MET A 404 -27.50 -6.76 6.12
C MET A 404 -26.66 -5.48 6.27
N GLU A 405 -27.28 -4.39 6.72
CA GLU A 405 -26.69 -3.10 7.00
C GLU A 405 -25.76 -3.08 8.23
N PHE A 406 -25.80 -4.12 9.06
CA PHE A 406 -24.94 -4.30 10.24
C PHE A 406 -24.16 -5.63 10.21
N GLU A 407 -24.40 -6.45 9.18
CA GLU A 407 -23.62 -7.63 8.88
C GLU A 407 -22.16 -7.22 8.61
N LYS A 408 -21.22 -7.98 9.19
CA LYS A 408 -19.81 -7.79 8.91
C LYS A 408 -19.54 -8.27 7.48
N PRO A 409 -19.07 -7.41 6.55
CA PRO A 409 -18.76 -7.85 5.19
C PRO A 409 -17.75 -9.00 5.21
N THR A 410 -18.00 -10.03 4.39
CA THR A 410 -17.14 -11.20 4.29
C THR A 410 -15.75 -10.81 3.77
N ASP A 411 -15.68 -9.82 2.88
CA ASP A 411 -14.42 -9.23 2.42
C ASP A 411 -14.06 -7.96 3.21
N ARG A 412 -12.96 -8.03 3.96
CA ARG A 412 -12.41 -6.88 4.70
C ARG A 412 -12.05 -5.70 3.80
N ARG A 413 -11.94 -5.86 2.47
CA ARG A 413 -11.64 -4.78 1.51
C ARG A 413 -12.85 -3.89 1.22
N GLU A 414 -14.05 -4.39 1.43
CA GLU A 414 -15.30 -3.63 1.21
C GLU A 414 -15.62 -2.72 2.39
N LEU A 415 -14.98 -2.96 3.55
CA LEU A 415 -15.14 -2.13 4.72
C LEU A 415 -14.70 -0.68 4.44
N PRO A 416 -15.52 0.29 4.85
CA PRO A 416 -15.41 1.70 4.44
C PRO A 416 -14.13 2.38 4.96
N PHE A 417 -13.57 1.91 6.08
CA PHE A 417 -12.36 2.45 6.70
C PHE A 417 -11.26 1.41 6.85
N SER A 418 -11.34 0.30 6.13
CA SER A 418 -10.38 -0.78 6.28
C SER A 418 -9.01 -0.40 5.70
N HIS A 419 -7.96 -0.86 6.39
CA HIS A 419 -6.63 -0.91 5.79
C HIS A 419 -6.78 -1.93 4.69
N GLY A 420 -6.76 -1.48 3.44
CA GLY A 420 -6.80 -2.34 2.27
C GLY A 420 -5.58 -3.27 2.20
N GLU A 421 -5.49 -4.19 3.16
CA GLU A 421 -4.57 -5.31 3.17
C GLU A 421 -5.01 -6.20 2.02
N ARG A 422 -4.06 -6.37 1.10
CA ARG A 422 -4.28 -6.98 -0.20
C ARG A 422 -4.45 -8.48 0.00
N ASN A 423 -5.56 -9.03 -0.50
CA ASN A 423 -5.49 -10.28 -1.23
C ASN A 423 -5.57 -9.91 -2.71
N LEU A 424 -4.60 -10.36 -3.51
CA LEU A 424 -4.59 -10.14 -4.96
C LEU A 424 -5.83 -10.84 -5.55
N GLU A 425 -6.70 -10.10 -6.26
CA GLU A 425 -7.77 -10.72 -7.05
C GLU A 425 -7.22 -11.40 -8.31
N VAL A 426 -7.80 -12.56 -8.65
CA VAL A 426 -7.25 -13.51 -9.63
C VAL A 426 -7.09 -12.95 -11.05
N ASN A 427 -8.00 -12.06 -11.48
CA ASN A 427 -7.94 -11.45 -12.83
C ASN A 427 -6.85 -10.37 -12.96
N PHE A 428 -6.36 -9.85 -11.83
CA PHE A 428 -5.27 -8.87 -11.79
C PHE A 428 -3.92 -9.55 -11.98
N HIS A 429 -3.80 -10.87 -11.72
CA HIS A 429 -2.56 -11.61 -11.85
C HIS A 429 -1.92 -11.44 -13.23
N VAL A 430 -2.66 -11.55 -14.35
CA VAL A 430 -2.01 -11.60 -15.69
C VAL A 430 -1.27 -10.30 -16.05
N ALA A 431 -1.82 -9.13 -15.68
CA ALA A 431 -1.16 -7.84 -15.88
C ALA A 431 -0.01 -7.62 -14.87
N ILE A 432 -0.19 -8.05 -13.61
CA ILE A 432 0.85 -8.06 -12.57
C ILE A 432 2.04 -8.92 -13.00
N ILE A 433 1.75 -10.13 -13.47
CA ILE A 433 2.66 -11.12 -13.99
C ILE A 433 3.44 -10.54 -15.17
N GLY A 434 2.74 -9.97 -16.16
CA GLY A 434 3.39 -9.42 -17.34
C GLY A 434 4.43 -8.35 -16.97
N LEU A 435 4.07 -7.42 -16.07
CA LEU A 435 5.00 -6.41 -15.56
C LEU A 435 6.10 -7.00 -14.66
N ALA A 436 5.79 -7.98 -13.82
CA ALA A 436 6.74 -8.67 -12.95
C ALA A 436 7.72 -9.59 -13.72
N LEU A 437 7.41 -9.93 -14.96
CA LEU A 437 8.30 -10.66 -15.86
C LEU A 437 9.15 -9.71 -16.71
N ILE A 438 8.49 -8.73 -17.33
CA ILE A 438 9.12 -7.83 -18.29
C ILE A 438 10.10 -6.89 -17.58
N LEU A 439 9.74 -6.33 -16.41
CA LEU A 439 10.60 -5.35 -15.74
C LEU A 439 11.91 -5.95 -15.22
N PRO A 440 11.93 -7.12 -14.53
CA PRO A 440 13.18 -7.76 -14.13
C PRO A 440 13.99 -8.26 -15.33
N ALA A 441 13.35 -8.78 -16.39
CA ALA A 441 14.04 -9.18 -17.61
C ALA A 441 14.75 -7.98 -18.26
N CYS A 442 14.03 -6.88 -18.49
CA CYS A 442 14.62 -5.65 -19.02
C CYS A 442 15.77 -5.13 -18.14
N TYR A 443 15.63 -5.20 -16.81
CA TYR A 443 16.69 -4.80 -15.89
C TYR A 443 17.92 -5.70 -16.05
N GLY A 444 17.74 -7.03 -16.05
CA GLY A 444 18.82 -8.00 -16.22
C GLY A 444 19.51 -7.87 -17.57
N ASP A 445 18.76 -7.67 -18.65
CA ASP A 445 19.26 -7.54 -20.02
C ASP A 445 20.17 -6.32 -20.19
N VAL A 446 19.79 -5.17 -19.63
CA VAL A 446 20.62 -3.95 -19.69
C VAL A 446 21.96 -4.17 -18.98
N HIS A 447 21.97 -4.88 -17.86
CA HIS A 447 23.20 -5.21 -17.12
C HIS A 447 24.00 -6.34 -17.79
N LEU A 448 23.33 -7.24 -18.52
CA LEU A 448 23.97 -8.29 -19.31
C LEU A 448 24.75 -7.71 -20.51
N ALA A 449 24.38 -6.52 -21.00
CA ALA A 449 25.14 -5.80 -22.03
C ALA A 449 26.62 -5.55 -21.63
N ALA A 450 26.93 -5.55 -20.32
CA ALA A 450 28.29 -5.48 -19.79
C ALA A 450 29.06 -6.82 -19.79
N TRP A 451 28.62 -7.84 -20.55
CA TRP A 451 29.19 -9.19 -20.53
C TRP A 451 30.71 -9.28 -20.72
N LYS A 452 31.26 -8.40 -21.56
CA LYS A 452 32.70 -8.37 -21.93
C LYS A 452 33.49 -7.30 -21.18
N TRP A 453 32.93 -6.70 -20.14
CA TRP A 453 33.59 -5.64 -19.40
C TRP A 453 34.64 -6.17 -18.42
N THR A 454 35.59 -5.32 -18.06
CA THR A 454 36.66 -5.62 -17.11
C THR A 454 36.15 -5.49 -15.68
N PHE A 455 36.38 -6.53 -14.87
CA PHE A 455 36.07 -6.54 -13.45
C PHE A 455 37.37 -6.59 -12.62
N PRO A 456 37.36 -6.13 -11.35
CA PRO A 456 38.55 -6.18 -10.51
C PRO A 456 39.07 -7.60 -10.28
N SER A 457 38.18 -8.60 -10.25
CA SER A 457 38.53 -10.02 -10.18
C SER A 457 37.71 -10.89 -11.13
N HIS A 458 38.25 -12.06 -11.49
CA HIS A 458 37.52 -13.06 -12.28
C HIS A 458 36.24 -13.55 -11.56
N PHE A 459 36.30 -13.67 -10.23
CA PHE A 459 35.16 -14.12 -9.43
C PHE A 459 34.02 -13.09 -9.41
N GLU A 460 34.33 -11.79 -9.23
CA GLU A 460 33.32 -10.72 -9.32
C GLU A 460 32.66 -10.71 -10.70
N GLY A 461 33.44 -10.78 -11.79
CA GLY A 461 32.90 -10.83 -13.15
C GLY A 461 32.08 -12.10 -13.46
N LEU A 462 32.42 -13.25 -12.87
CA LEU A 462 31.63 -14.48 -12.99
C LEU A 462 30.31 -14.35 -12.21
N PHE A 463 30.36 -13.86 -10.98
CA PHE A 463 29.19 -13.71 -10.13
C PHE A 463 28.21 -12.68 -10.73
N TRP A 464 28.72 -11.59 -11.31
CA TRP A 464 27.93 -10.64 -12.09
C TRP A 464 27.10 -11.32 -13.18
N LYS A 465 27.73 -12.17 -14.00
CA LYS A 465 27.07 -12.89 -15.09
C LYS A 465 26.01 -13.86 -14.57
N ILE A 466 26.34 -14.59 -13.50
CA ILE A 466 25.38 -15.51 -12.85
C ILE A 466 24.18 -14.73 -12.32
N CYS A 467 24.38 -13.62 -11.62
CA CYS A 467 23.30 -12.79 -11.10
C CYS A 467 22.43 -12.19 -12.21
N CYS A 468 23.03 -11.68 -13.29
CA CYS A 468 22.27 -11.15 -14.42
C CYS A 468 21.43 -12.24 -15.10
N LEU A 469 22.02 -13.40 -15.41
CA LEU A 469 21.30 -14.54 -15.99
C LEU A 469 20.22 -15.07 -15.05
N PHE A 470 20.49 -15.12 -13.75
CA PHE A 470 19.51 -15.51 -12.75
C PHE A 470 18.32 -14.56 -12.76
N ILE A 471 18.51 -13.23 -12.77
CA ILE A 471 17.40 -12.28 -12.81
C ILE A 471 16.58 -12.40 -14.10
N VAL A 472 17.24 -12.57 -15.26
CA VAL A 472 16.54 -12.73 -16.55
C VAL A 472 15.75 -14.03 -16.60
N CYS A 473 16.29 -15.14 -16.10
CA CYS A 473 15.69 -16.47 -16.22
C CYS A 473 14.77 -16.85 -15.06
N ALA A 474 15.06 -16.42 -13.84
CA ALA A 474 14.31 -16.83 -12.65
C ALA A 474 12.86 -16.32 -12.71
N SER A 475 12.63 -15.07 -13.12
CA SER A 475 11.27 -14.53 -13.16
C SER A 475 10.34 -15.28 -14.13
N PRO A 476 10.70 -15.54 -15.41
CA PRO A 476 9.89 -16.35 -16.32
C PRO A 476 9.71 -17.80 -15.87
N VAL A 477 10.77 -18.43 -15.35
CA VAL A 477 10.71 -19.84 -14.93
C VAL A 477 9.80 -20.01 -13.72
N MET A 478 9.93 -19.15 -12.70
CA MET A 478 9.06 -19.20 -11.52
C MET A 478 7.61 -19.01 -11.89
N PHE A 479 7.35 -18.07 -12.78
CA PHE A 479 6.00 -17.82 -13.25
C PHE A 479 5.36 -19.02 -13.96
N ILE A 480 6.11 -19.70 -14.84
CA ILE A 480 5.63 -20.90 -15.52
C ILE A 480 5.33 -22.01 -14.51
N ILE A 481 6.19 -22.17 -13.50
CA ILE A 481 5.99 -23.14 -12.41
C ILE A 481 4.73 -22.81 -11.61
N ASP A 482 4.54 -21.55 -11.23
CA ASP A 482 3.37 -21.11 -10.46
C ASP A 482 2.06 -21.32 -11.24
N ILE A 483 2.03 -21.02 -12.55
CA ILE A 483 0.86 -21.32 -13.41
C ILE A 483 0.62 -22.82 -13.51
N ALA A 484 1.67 -23.60 -13.78
CA ALA A 484 1.53 -25.05 -13.92
C ALA A 484 1.03 -25.68 -12.61
N PHE A 485 1.50 -25.17 -11.48
CA PHE A 485 1.07 -25.60 -10.16
C PHE A 485 -0.38 -25.22 -9.87
N MET A 486 -0.78 -23.96 -10.13
CA MET A 486 -2.17 -23.52 -9.97
C MET A 486 -3.11 -24.33 -10.86
N GLY A 487 -2.75 -24.55 -12.12
CA GLY A 487 -3.51 -25.40 -13.04
C GLY A 487 -3.58 -26.86 -12.59
N LEU A 488 -2.51 -27.39 -11.96
CA LEU A 488 -2.51 -28.74 -11.39
C LEU A 488 -3.43 -28.83 -10.16
N VAL A 489 -3.39 -27.86 -9.25
CA VAL A 489 -4.27 -27.80 -8.08
C VAL A 489 -5.73 -27.70 -8.52
N GLU A 490 -6.02 -26.87 -9.53
CA GLU A 490 -7.37 -26.76 -10.11
C GLU A 490 -7.83 -28.07 -10.77
N LEU A 491 -6.93 -28.78 -11.47
CA LEU A 491 -7.22 -30.09 -12.06
C LEU A 491 -7.52 -31.15 -10.98
N ILE A 492 -6.76 -31.15 -9.88
CA ILE A 492 -6.99 -32.04 -8.74
C ILE A 492 -8.32 -31.66 -8.04
N HIS A 493 -8.63 -30.37 -7.93
CA HIS A 493 -9.86 -29.86 -7.33
C HIS A 493 -11.11 -30.06 -8.20
N TYR A 494 -10.99 -30.22 -9.53
CA TYR A 494 -12.09 -30.56 -10.43
C TYR A 494 -12.56 -32.02 -10.27
N GLN A 495 -11.80 -32.87 -9.58
CA GLN A 495 -12.18 -34.24 -9.26
C GLN A 495 -12.79 -34.42 -7.84
N PRO A 496 -13.98 -33.86 -7.52
CA PRO A 496 -14.74 -34.35 -6.37
C PRO A 496 -16.23 -34.46 -6.72
N VAL A 497 -16.60 -35.07 -7.86
CA VAL A 497 -18.00 -35.43 -8.16
C VAL A 497 -18.06 -36.69 -9.00
N THR A 498 -17.65 -37.84 -8.45
CA THR A 498 -18.15 -39.14 -8.95
C THR A 498 -18.45 -40.17 -7.86
N ASN A 499 -18.19 -39.91 -6.58
CA ASN A 499 -18.38 -40.90 -5.52
C ASN A 499 -19.48 -40.55 -4.49
N ASP A 500 -20.37 -39.61 -4.80
CA ASP A 500 -21.55 -39.30 -3.94
C ASP A 500 -22.69 -40.32 -4.05
N LEU A 501 -22.45 -41.50 -4.64
CA LEU A 501 -23.44 -42.59 -4.67
C LEU A 501 -23.16 -43.72 -3.66
N ASP A 502 -22.03 -43.71 -2.94
CA ASP A 502 -21.70 -44.80 -2.00
C ASP A 502 -21.69 -44.38 -0.50
N ASP A 503 -21.84 -43.09 -0.16
CA ASP A 503 -21.69 -42.60 1.24
C ASP A 503 -23.02 -42.40 2.00
N LYS A 504 -24.12 -43.03 1.57
CA LYS A 504 -25.44 -42.91 2.22
C LYS A 504 -25.91 -44.11 3.05
N GLU A 505 -25.06 -45.10 3.27
CA GLU A 505 -25.30 -46.12 4.30
C GLU A 505 -24.16 -46.02 5.32
N ASP A 506 -24.50 -46.06 6.61
CA ASP A 506 -23.60 -46.16 7.77
C ASP A 506 -23.16 -44.82 8.44
N ALA A 507 -24.08 -44.19 9.16
CA ALA A 507 -23.77 -43.42 10.37
C ALA A 507 -25.00 -43.33 11.29
N GLU A 508 -25.21 -44.36 12.11
CA GLU A 508 -26.29 -44.46 13.11
C GLU A 508 -25.90 -43.88 14.49
N ASP A 509 -24.78 -43.17 14.59
CA ASP A 509 -24.35 -42.47 15.81
C ASP A 509 -24.10 -40.99 15.47
N GLY A 510 -24.88 -40.11 16.09
CA GLY A 510 -24.92 -38.66 15.86
C GLY A 510 -23.67 -37.90 16.31
N SER A 511 -22.49 -38.47 16.10
CA SER A 511 -21.21 -37.79 16.32
C SER A 511 -20.81 -37.00 15.05
N PRO A 512 -20.42 -35.72 15.18
CA PRO A 512 -20.01 -34.93 14.02
C PRO A 512 -18.73 -35.50 13.40
N LYS A 513 -18.79 -35.87 12.11
CA LYS A 513 -17.62 -36.32 11.34
C LYS A 513 -16.57 -35.19 11.33
N LYS A 514 -15.41 -35.45 11.96
CA LYS A 514 -14.28 -34.54 12.03
C LYS A 514 -13.70 -34.35 10.62
N LYS A 515 -14.05 -33.24 9.95
CA LYS A 515 -13.51 -32.87 8.64
C LYS A 515 -11.97 -32.83 8.73
N SER A 516 -11.27 -33.46 7.76
CA SER A 516 -9.80 -33.46 7.68
C SER A 516 -9.23 -32.06 7.90
N GLU A 517 -8.27 -31.94 8.82
CA GLU A 517 -7.73 -30.68 9.38
C GLU A 517 -6.90 -29.86 8.38
N TRP A 518 -6.59 -30.42 7.20
CA TRP A 518 -5.91 -29.72 6.12
C TRP A 518 -6.60 -30.01 4.78
N ASP A 519 -6.99 -28.96 4.07
CA ASP A 519 -7.44 -29.08 2.69
C ASP A 519 -6.22 -29.32 1.79
N TYR A 520 -6.40 -30.01 0.66
CA TYR A 520 -5.32 -30.18 -0.34
C TYR A 520 -4.79 -28.83 -0.84
N TRP A 521 -5.65 -27.82 -0.82
CA TRP A 521 -5.28 -26.42 -1.02
C TRP A 521 -4.21 -25.92 -0.07
N ASP A 522 -4.31 -26.25 1.22
CA ASP A 522 -3.36 -25.82 2.23
C ASP A 522 -2.00 -26.48 1.99
N ILE A 523 -1.98 -27.80 1.76
CA ILE A 523 -0.76 -28.55 1.46
C ILE A 523 -0.08 -27.99 0.20
N GLY A 524 -0.87 -27.72 -0.84
CA GLY A 524 -0.36 -27.14 -2.08
C GLY A 524 0.21 -25.74 -1.87
N PHE A 525 -0.48 -24.90 -1.10
CA PHE A 525 -0.02 -23.57 -0.74
C PHE A 525 1.29 -23.60 0.05
N PHE A 526 1.43 -24.49 1.05
CA PHE A 526 2.67 -24.64 1.80
C PHE A 526 3.84 -25.14 0.94
N ALA A 527 3.60 -26.09 0.03
CA ALA A 527 4.62 -26.56 -0.90
C ALA A 527 5.10 -25.44 -1.84
N LEU A 528 4.15 -24.70 -2.43
CA LEU A 528 4.43 -23.58 -3.33
C LEU A 528 5.20 -22.46 -2.64
N THR A 529 4.79 -22.07 -1.43
CA THR A 529 5.46 -21.04 -0.64
C THR A 529 6.85 -21.47 -0.20
N SER A 530 7.02 -22.73 0.23
CA SER A 530 8.33 -23.28 0.60
C SER A 530 9.33 -23.30 -0.55
N PHE A 531 8.86 -23.49 -1.80
CA PHE A 531 9.70 -23.41 -3.00
C PHE A 531 10.00 -21.97 -3.42
N ASN A 532 9.00 -21.08 -3.35
CA ASN A 532 9.12 -19.69 -3.78
C ASN A 532 10.03 -18.84 -2.86
N ILE A 533 10.01 -19.08 -1.55
CA ILE A 533 10.78 -18.29 -0.58
C ILE A 533 12.30 -18.33 -0.86
N PRO A 534 12.95 -19.49 -1.05
CA PRO A 534 14.38 -19.55 -1.39
C PRO A 534 14.73 -18.81 -2.68
N VAL A 535 13.88 -18.91 -3.70
CA VAL A 535 14.11 -18.24 -5.00
C VAL A 535 14.01 -16.73 -4.84
N LEU A 536 13.04 -16.26 -4.06
CA LEU A 536 12.91 -14.83 -3.72
C LEU A 536 14.14 -14.33 -2.95
N VAL A 537 14.65 -15.11 -1.99
CA VAL A 537 15.87 -14.76 -1.24
C VAL A 537 17.07 -14.66 -2.20
N MET A 538 17.22 -15.63 -3.10
CA MET A 538 18.29 -15.60 -4.11
C MET A 538 18.16 -14.41 -5.07
N TYR A 539 16.94 -14.03 -5.44
CA TYR A 539 16.67 -12.83 -6.23
C TYR A 539 17.10 -11.56 -5.52
N VAL A 540 16.74 -11.41 -4.24
CA VAL A 540 17.16 -10.26 -3.43
C VAL A 540 18.68 -10.20 -3.30
N ILE A 541 19.35 -11.34 -3.08
CA ILE A 541 20.82 -11.41 -3.01
C ILE A 541 21.45 -10.98 -4.35
N ALA A 542 20.94 -11.50 -5.48
CA ALA A 542 21.43 -11.13 -6.81
C ALA A 542 21.24 -9.63 -7.10
N ARG A 543 20.11 -9.05 -6.69
CA ARG A 543 19.83 -7.61 -6.80
C ARG A 543 20.80 -6.77 -6.00
N VAL A 544 20.99 -7.10 -4.72
CA VAL A 544 21.94 -6.41 -3.85
C VAL A 544 23.34 -6.49 -4.43
N TYR A 545 23.75 -7.67 -4.92
CA TYR A 545 25.07 -7.83 -5.54
C TYR A 545 25.25 -6.91 -6.76
N ILE A 546 24.29 -6.87 -7.70
CA ILE A 546 24.39 -6.00 -8.88
C ILE A 546 24.52 -4.53 -8.49
N VAL A 547 23.73 -4.07 -7.52
CA VAL A 547 23.82 -2.68 -7.03
C VAL A 547 25.21 -2.43 -6.44
N LEU A 548 25.68 -3.29 -5.52
CA LEU A 548 26.97 -3.10 -4.86
C LEU A 548 28.15 -3.18 -5.84
N GLU A 549 28.15 -4.14 -6.77
CA GLU A 549 29.18 -4.29 -7.79
C GLU A 549 29.23 -3.08 -8.74
N SER A 550 28.07 -2.43 -8.99
CA SER A 550 28.03 -1.17 -9.75
C SER A 550 28.87 -0.07 -9.10
N PHE A 551 28.92 0.00 -7.77
CA PHE A 551 29.81 0.92 -7.05
C PHE A 551 31.26 0.40 -6.99
N LEU A 552 31.44 -0.88 -6.65
CA LEU A 552 32.77 -1.46 -6.41
C LEU A 552 33.61 -1.60 -7.67
N SER A 553 32.98 -1.73 -8.84
CA SER A 553 33.65 -1.81 -10.15
C SER A 553 34.41 -0.53 -10.52
N LEU A 554 34.10 0.62 -9.90
CA LEU A 554 34.88 1.86 -10.09
C LEU A 554 36.36 1.71 -9.70
N ARG A 555 36.70 0.71 -8.89
CA ARG A 555 38.09 0.40 -8.51
C ARG A 555 38.94 -0.12 -9.68
N CYS A 556 38.30 -0.61 -10.75
CA CYS A 556 38.96 -1.19 -11.92
C CYS A 556 38.19 -0.79 -13.18
N VAL A 557 38.56 0.34 -13.78
CA VAL A 557 37.91 0.88 -14.98
C VAL A 557 38.91 1.21 -16.08
N PRO A 558 38.51 1.12 -17.36
CA PRO A 558 39.36 1.50 -18.48
C PRO A 558 39.63 3.01 -18.49
N LEU A 559 40.80 3.40 -18.97
CA LEU A 559 41.26 4.79 -19.01
C LEU A 559 40.29 5.74 -19.72
N GLY A 560 39.61 5.28 -20.78
CA GLY A 560 38.61 6.05 -21.51
C GLY A 560 37.43 6.57 -20.67
N VAL A 561 37.21 6.02 -19.47
CA VAL A 561 36.15 6.46 -18.54
C VAL A 561 36.35 7.91 -18.09
N PHE A 562 37.59 8.36 -17.95
CA PHE A 562 37.91 9.68 -17.41
C PHE A 562 37.99 10.79 -18.48
N PHE A 563 37.99 10.40 -19.76
CA PHE A 563 38.01 11.32 -20.89
C PHE A 563 36.61 11.77 -21.28
N SER A 564 36.39 13.07 -21.48
CA SER A 564 35.13 13.63 -21.98
C SER A 564 35.39 14.53 -23.20
N PRO A 565 34.46 14.64 -24.15
CA PRO A 565 34.61 15.59 -25.26
C PRO A 565 34.77 17.03 -24.76
N ALA A 566 35.57 17.83 -25.47
CA ALA A 566 35.97 19.17 -25.03
C ALA A 566 34.76 20.09 -24.71
N TRP A 567 33.71 20.04 -25.52
CA TRP A 567 32.50 20.85 -25.30
C TRP A 567 31.77 20.50 -24.00
N LEU A 568 31.89 19.25 -23.54
CA LEU A 568 31.27 18.78 -22.30
C LEU A 568 32.02 19.29 -21.06
N GLN A 569 33.30 19.63 -21.22
CA GLN A 569 34.14 20.28 -20.20
C GLN A 569 33.94 21.80 -20.14
N MET A 570 33.34 22.41 -21.17
CA MET A 570 33.08 23.86 -21.21
C MET A 570 31.92 24.29 -20.31
N PHE A 571 31.03 23.36 -19.95
CA PHE A 571 29.94 23.63 -19.02
C PHE A 571 30.40 23.25 -17.60
N PRO A 572 30.45 24.20 -16.65
CA PRO A 572 30.75 23.84 -15.27
C PRO A 572 29.69 22.85 -14.77
N HIS A 573 30.14 21.78 -14.12
CA HIS A 573 29.26 20.91 -13.35
C HIS A 573 28.50 21.80 -12.36
N LEU A 574 27.20 22.01 -12.59
CA LEU A 574 26.34 22.90 -11.78
C LEU A 574 26.42 22.61 -10.27
N TRP A 575 26.87 21.41 -9.88
CA TRP A 575 26.98 20.96 -8.50
C TRP A 575 28.42 20.83 -7.95
N CYS A 576 29.47 21.12 -8.74
CA CYS A 576 30.84 21.23 -8.21
C CYS A 576 31.10 22.55 -7.48
N PHE A 577 30.18 23.52 -7.53
CA PHE A 577 30.30 24.80 -6.83
C PHE A 577 30.42 24.69 -5.30
N GLY A 578 30.07 23.55 -4.70
CA GLY A 578 30.24 23.31 -3.26
C GLY A 578 31.66 22.92 -2.82
N TYR A 579 32.51 22.39 -3.71
CA TYR A 579 33.79 21.80 -3.32
C TYR A 579 35.00 22.74 -3.44
N HIS A 580 34.92 23.77 -4.29
CA HIS A 580 36.01 24.73 -4.44
C HIS A 580 36.15 25.72 -3.27
N SER A 581 35.18 25.79 -2.34
CA SER A 581 35.26 26.71 -1.19
C SER A 581 35.92 26.11 0.06
N VAL A 582 36.14 24.79 0.14
CA VAL A 582 36.64 24.14 1.38
C VAL A 582 38.09 23.66 1.26
N ALA A 583 38.63 23.54 0.04
CA ALA A 583 40.01 23.11 -0.19
C ALA A 583 41.04 24.26 -0.23
N SER A 584 40.64 25.49 0.13
CA SER A 584 41.53 26.66 0.17
C SER A 584 41.68 27.27 1.57
N ARG A 585 41.78 26.43 2.61
CA ARG A 585 42.28 26.82 3.94
C ARG A 585 43.21 25.78 4.51
#